data_AF-K2CUC5-F1
#
_entry.id   AF-K2CUC5-F1
#
_cell.length_a   1.000
_cell.length_b   1.000
_cell.length_c   1.000
_cell.angle_alpha   90.00
_cell.angle_beta   90.00
_cell.angle_gamma   90.00
#
_symmetry.space_group_name_H-M   'P 1'
#
loop_
_entity.id
_entity.type
_entity.pdbx_description
1 polymer ?
#
loop_
_entity_poly.entity_id
_entity_poly.type
_entity_poly.pdbx_seq_one_letter_code
_entity_poly.pdbx_strand_id
1 'polypeptide(L)'
;MNAEEYRKKIELDILKIIEEKLTNGQMDIDRAKAIARMVLDKLHPPLTLEQIYKIAPTLDDEFQELTAAIAPVLKDHEEEITKIVTEHAQMLIKSGKINEATKILKEANEPSH
;
A
#
# COMPACT_ATOMS: atom_id res chain seq x y z
N MET A 1 -6.99 -5.71 9.54
CA MET A 1 -7.66 -5.99 8.25
C MET A 1 -7.03 -7.24 7.65
N ASN A 2 -7.81 -8.10 7.00
CA ASN A 2 -7.27 -9.26 6.29
C ASN A 2 -6.91 -8.90 4.83
N ALA A 3 -6.07 -9.72 4.18
CA ALA A 3 -5.60 -9.47 2.81
C ALA A 3 -6.75 -9.27 1.80
N GLU A 4 -7.86 -9.98 1.97
CA GLU A 4 -9.06 -9.82 1.13
C GLU A 4 -9.75 -8.47 1.31
N GLU A 5 -9.83 -7.96 2.53
CA GLU A 5 -10.40 -6.63 2.80
C GLU A 5 -9.52 -5.53 2.20
N TYR A 6 -8.21 -5.71 2.31
CA TYR A 6 -7.22 -4.79 1.77
C TYR A 6 -7.25 -4.75 0.24
N ARG A 7 -7.32 -5.93 -0.40
CA ARG A 7 -7.50 -6.05 -1.85
C ARG A 7 -8.75 -5.30 -2.31
N LYS A 8 -9.90 -5.54 -1.65
CA LYS A 8 -11.17 -4.88 -1.99
C LYS A 8 -11.10 -3.37 -1.81
N LYS A 9 -10.42 -2.88 -0.77
CA LYS A 9 -10.20 -1.44 -0.55
C LYS A 9 -9.43 -0.84 -1.74
N ILE A 10 -8.33 -1.46 -2.15
CA ILE A 10 -7.52 -1.00 -3.28
C ILE A 10 -8.30 -1.04 -4.59
N GLU A 11 -9.01 -2.14 -4.87
CA GLU A 11 -9.85 -2.26 -6.06
C GLU A 11 -10.90 -1.14 -6.12
N LEU A 12 -11.51 -0.81 -4.99
CA LEU A 12 -12.52 0.24 -4.87
C LEU A 12 -11.94 1.65 -5.00
N ASP A 13 -10.78 1.93 -4.41
CA ASP A 13 -10.09 3.22 -4.57
C ASP A 13 -9.64 3.44 -6.02
N ILE A 14 -9.10 2.40 -6.67
CA ILE A 14 -8.72 2.50 -8.08
C ILE A 14 -9.96 2.71 -8.96
N LEU A 15 -11.06 1.99 -8.71
CA LEU A 15 -12.30 2.17 -9.45
C LEU A 15 -12.83 3.61 -9.36
N LYS A 16 -12.79 4.20 -8.16
CA LYS A 16 -13.19 5.60 -7.96
C LYS A 16 -12.34 6.58 -8.76
N ILE A 17 -11.03 6.36 -8.82
CA ILE A 17 -10.13 7.21 -9.63
C ILE A 17 -10.42 7.08 -11.12
N ILE A 18 -10.62 5.85 -11.59
CA ILE A 18 -10.99 5.61 -12.99
C ILE A 18 -12.30 6.34 -13.31
N GLU A 19 -13.31 6.22 -12.45
CA GLU A 19 -14.61 6.88 -12.61
C GLU A 19 -14.49 8.41 -12.61
N GLU A 20 -13.74 8.97 -11.67
CA GLU A 20 -13.49 10.41 -11.58
C GLU A 20 -12.76 10.93 -12.83
N LYS A 21 -11.74 10.22 -13.30
CA LYS A 21 -10.96 10.63 -14.49
C LYS A 21 -11.75 10.48 -15.78
N LEU A 22 -12.57 9.44 -15.92
CA LEU A 22 -13.50 9.29 -17.04
C LEU A 22 -14.51 10.44 -17.04
N THR A 23 -15.08 10.78 -15.88
CA THR A 23 -16.07 11.85 -15.74
C THR A 23 -15.49 13.22 -16.07
N ASN A 24 -14.24 13.47 -15.65
CA ASN A 24 -13.53 14.72 -15.92
C ASN A 24 -12.92 14.78 -17.34
N GLY A 25 -13.09 13.75 -18.17
CA GLY A 25 -12.49 13.66 -19.50
C GLY A 25 -10.96 13.62 -19.49
N GLN A 26 -10.36 13.24 -18.36
CA GLN A 26 -8.91 13.11 -18.17
C GLN A 26 -8.41 11.71 -18.55
N MET A 27 -9.32 10.77 -18.81
CA MET A 27 -9.05 9.39 -19.17
C MET A 27 -10.08 8.90 -20.19
N ASP A 28 -9.62 8.10 -21.15
CA ASP A 28 -10.48 7.39 -22.10
C ASP A 28 -10.92 6.03 -21.58
N ILE A 29 -12.04 5.53 -22.10
CA ILE A 29 -12.61 4.23 -21.72
C ILE A 29 -11.61 3.08 -21.99
N ASP A 30 -10.82 3.13 -23.06
CA ASP A 30 -9.80 2.11 -23.34
C ASP A 30 -8.68 2.10 -22.31
N ARG A 31 -8.28 3.29 -21.83
CA ARG A 31 -7.27 3.43 -20.79
C ARG A 31 -7.80 2.96 -19.43
N ALA A 32 -9.03 3.31 -19.10
CA ALA A 32 -9.75 2.79 -17.93
C ALA A 32 -9.83 1.26 -17.92
N LYS A 33 -10.14 0.64 -19.07
CA LYS A 33 -10.18 -0.83 -19.21
C LYS A 33 -8.80 -1.45 -19.04
N ALA A 34 -7.75 -0.85 -19.60
CA ALA A 34 -6.37 -1.34 -19.46
C ALA A 34 -5.94 -1.35 -17.98
N ILE A 35 -6.22 -0.26 -17.27
CA ILE A 35 -5.96 -0.13 -15.84
C ILE A 35 -6.73 -1.19 -15.05
N ALA A 36 -8.05 -1.26 -15.22
CA ALA A 36 -8.89 -2.23 -14.51
C ALA A 36 -8.42 -3.67 -14.74
N ARG A 37 -8.04 -4.01 -15.98
CA ARG A 37 -7.53 -5.33 -16.31
C ARG A 37 -6.19 -5.62 -15.65
N MET A 38 -5.25 -4.67 -15.66
CA MET A 38 -3.97 -4.83 -14.98
C MET A 38 -4.15 -4.99 -13.47
N VAL A 39 -5.03 -4.21 -12.86
CA VAL A 39 -5.32 -4.28 -11.42
C VAL A 39 -5.88 -5.64 -11.06
N LEU A 40 -6.86 -6.15 -11.81
CA LEU A 40 -7.41 -7.49 -11.61
C LEU A 40 -6.37 -8.60 -11.84
N ASP A 41 -5.45 -8.40 -12.78
CA ASP A 41 -4.38 -9.35 -13.10
C ASP A 41 -3.32 -9.39 -11.98
N LYS A 42 -2.89 -8.23 -11.48
CA LYS A 42 -1.88 -8.15 -10.42
C LYS A 42 -2.46 -8.46 -9.03
N LEU A 43 -3.70 -8.06 -8.75
CA LEU A 43 -4.37 -8.30 -7.47
C LEU A 43 -5.22 -9.59 -7.45
N HIS A 44 -4.92 -10.59 -8.29
CA HIS A 44 -5.66 -11.85 -8.29
C HIS A 44 -5.36 -12.71 -7.05
N PRO A 45 -6.35 -13.32 -6.40
CA PRO A 45 -6.13 -14.20 -5.25
C PRO A 45 -5.54 -15.57 -5.67
N PRO A 46 -4.76 -16.24 -4.81
CA PRO A 46 -4.46 -15.88 -3.42
C PRO A 46 -3.29 -14.88 -3.31
N LEU A 47 -3.49 -13.77 -2.60
CA LEU A 47 -2.44 -12.80 -2.27
C LEU A 47 -2.38 -12.56 -0.77
N THR A 48 -1.17 -12.40 -0.25
CA THR A 48 -0.94 -11.95 1.13
C THR A 48 -0.86 -10.43 1.19
N LEU A 49 -1.05 -9.85 2.38
CA LEU A 49 -0.88 -8.41 2.62
C LEU A 49 0.48 -7.90 2.10
N GLU A 50 1.57 -8.61 2.41
CA GLU A 50 2.92 -8.26 1.93
C GLU A 50 3.01 -8.22 0.40
N GLN A 51 2.36 -9.15 -0.30
CA GLN A 51 2.36 -9.13 -1.76
C GLN A 51 1.55 -7.96 -2.31
N ILE A 52 0.41 -7.66 -1.69
CA ILE A 52 -0.40 -6.48 -2.04
C ILE A 52 0.44 -5.20 -1.89
N TYR A 53 1.18 -5.05 -0.79
CA TYR A 53 2.05 -3.88 -0.57
C TYR A 53 3.23 -3.81 -1.54
N LYS A 54 3.75 -4.95 -2.01
CA LYS A 54 4.79 -4.99 -3.06
C LYS A 54 4.24 -4.67 -4.45
N ILE A 55 3.00 -5.07 -4.73
CA ILE A 55 2.35 -4.85 -6.02
C ILE A 55 1.89 -3.41 -6.16
N ALA A 56 1.35 -2.82 -5.08
CA ALA A 56 0.81 -1.47 -5.04
C ALA A 56 1.72 -0.40 -5.70
N PRO A 57 3.02 -0.27 -5.37
CA PRO A 57 3.89 0.72 -6.03
C PRO A 57 4.12 0.41 -7.52
N THR A 58 4.10 -0.86 -7.93
CA THR A 58 4.23 -1.24 -9.35
C THR A 58 2.98 -0.92 -10.19
N LEU A 59 1.86 -0.59 -9.54
CA LEU A 59 0.67 -0.09 -10.22
C LEU A 59 0.86 1.39 -10.61
N ASP A 60 1.56 2.16 -9.79
CA ASP A 60 1.92 3.56 -10.03
C ASP A 60 2.91 3.69 -11.19
N ASP A 61 3.96 2.86 -11.20
CA ASP A 61 4.97 2.84 -12.27
C ASP A 61 4.37 2.68 -13.68
N GLU A 62 3.39 1.81 -13.82
CA GLU A 62 2.72 1.55 -15.12
C GLU A 62 1.65 2.61 -15.43
N PHE A 63 1.01 3.14 -14.39
CA PHE A 63 -0.05 4.13 -14.49
C PHE A 63 0.09 5.18 -13.39
N GLN A 64 0.82 6.27 -13.68
CA GLN A 64 0.93 7.44 -12.78
C GLN A 64 -0.44 8.03 -12.40
N GLU A 65 -1.47 7.69 -13.16
CA GLU A 65 -2.83 8.08 -12.85
C GLU A 65 -3.37 7.44 -11.57
N LEU A 66 -2.81 6.30 -11.15
CA LEU A 66 -3.17 5.56 -9.96
C LEU A 66 -2.44 6.04 -8.70
N THR A 67 -1.42 6.90 -8.84
CA THR A 67 -0.65 7.42 -7.69
C THR A 67 -1.56 7.93 -6.58
N ALA A 68 -2.61 8.67 -6.92
CA ALA A 68 -3.54 9.22 -5.93
C ALA A 68 -4.38 8.15 -5.20
N ALA A 69 -4.60 6.96 -5.78
CA ALA A 69 -5.29 5.83 -5.13
C ALA A 69 -4.32 5.00 -4.30
N ILE A 70 -3.09 4.87 -4.77
CA ILE A 70 -2.07 4.02 -4.15
C ILE A 70 -1.39 4.73 -2.98
N ALA A 71 -1.16 6.04 -3.08
CA ALA A 71 -0.54 6.84 -2.03
C ALA A 71 -1.18 6.68 -0.64
N PRO A 72 -2.52 6.77 -0.47
CA PRO A 72 -3.12 6.53 0.84
C PRO A 72 -2.95 5.09 1.33
N VAL A 73 -2.90 4.11 0.43
CA VAL A 73 -2.68 2.69 0.75
C VAL A 73 -1.25 2.45 1.23
N LEU A 74 -0.26 3.03 0.55
CA LEU A 74 1.14 2.98 0.97
C LEU A 74 1.35 3.69 2.30
N LYS A 75 0.66 4.81 2.51
CA LYS A 75 0.71 5.55 3.77
C LYS A 75 0.09 4.76 4.93
N ASP A 76 -1.10 4.18 4.74
CA ASP A 76 -1.75 3.29 5.73
C ASP A 76 -0.80 2.13 6.13
N HIS A 77 -0.10 1.54 5.15
CA HIS A 77 0.90 0.51 5.41
C HIS A 77 2.07 1.00 6.25
N GLU A 78 2.66 2.14 5.87
CA GLU A 78 3.79 2.73 6.57
C GLU A 78 3.41 3.09 8.01
N GLU A 79 2.20 3.63 8.22
CA GLU A 79 1.64 3.92 9.55
C GLU A 79 1.42 2.65 10.38
N GLU A 80 0.89 1.56 9.77
CA GLU A 80 0.70 0.28 10.45
C GLU A 80 2.04 -0.34 10.89
N ILE A 81 3.04 -0.36 10.00
CA ILE A 81 4.39 -0.84 10.31
C ILE A 81 5.04 0.01 11.39
N THR A 82 4.97 1.34 11.27
CA THR A 82 5.53 2.28 12.26
C THR A 82 4.91 2.05 13.63
N LYS A 83 3.59 1.81 13.69
CA LYS A 83 2.89 1.53 14.93
C LYS A 83 3.35 0.23 15.56
N ILE A 84 3.44 -0.86 14.80
CA ILE A 84 3.92 -2.17 15.28
C ILE A 84 5.34 -2.05 15.83
N VAL A 85 6.24 -1.38 15.10
CA VAL A 85 7.63 -1.17 15.53
C VAL A 85 7.68 -0.33 16.80
N THR A 86 6.86 0.72 16.89
CA THR A 86 6.79 1.58 18.07
C THR A 86 6.29 0.83 19.30
N GLU A 87 5.23 0.02 19.16
CA GLU A 87 4.72 -0.82 20.24
C GLU A 87 5.77 -1.85 20.71
N HIS A 88 6.50 -2.47 19.77
CA HIS A 88 7.59 -3.38 20.07
C HIS A 88 8.73 -2.66 20.81
N ALA A 89 9.12 -1.47 20.35
CA ALA A 89 10.17 -0.67 20.98
C ALA A 89 9.77 -0.26 22.41
N GLN A 90 8.52 0.12 22.63
CA GLN A 90 8.02 0.41 23.97
C GLN A 90 8.07 -0.82 24.89
N MET A 91 7.75 -2.02 24.40
CA MET A 91 7.88 -3.26 25.18
C MET A 91 9.34 -3.57 25.54
N LEU A 92 10.27 -3.38 24.60
CA LEU A 92 11.70 -3.57 24.84
C LEU A 92 12.26 -2.54 25.85
N ILE A 93 11.85 -1.27 25.76
CA ILE A 93 12.22 -0.22 26.73
C ILE A 93 11.71 -0.59 28.14
N LYS A 94 10.44 -1.00 28.25
CA LYS A 94 9.86 -1.46 29.53
C LYS A 94 10.57 -2.69 30.10
N SER A 95 11.17 -3.51 29.24
CA SER A 95 11.93 -4.70 29.61
C SER A 95 13.43 -4.41 29.86
N GLY A 96 13.86 -3.14 29.84
CA GLY A 96 15.26 -2.74 30.03
C GLY A 96 16.17 -2.97 28.82
N LYS A 97 15.62 -3.42 27.69
CA LYS A 97 16.34 -3.75 26.45
C LYS A 97 16.44 -2.55 25.51
N ILE A 98 16.97 -1.44 26.02
CA ILE A 98 17.00 -0.15 25.30
C ILE A 98 17.83 -0.21 24.01
N ASN A 99 18.91 -1.00 23.99
CA ASN A 99 19.73 -1.19 22.78
C ASN A 99 18.94 -1.90 21.66
N GLU A 100 18.14 -2.92 22.01
CA GLU A 100 17.30 -3.62 21.03
C GLU A 100 16.18 -2.70 20.52
N ALA A 101 15.55 -1.92 21.41
CA ALA A 101 14.53 -0.93 21.04
C ALA A 101 15.07 0.12 20.05
N THR A 102 16.30 0.60 20.29
CA THR A 102 16.94 1.61 19.43
C THR A 102 17.28 1.03 18.06
N LYS A 103 17.65 -0.25 18.00
CA LYS A 103 17.97 -0.94 16.75
C LYS A 103 16.75 -1.07 15.85
N ILE A 104 15.63 -1.55 16.39
CA ILE A 104 14.41 -1.73 15.58
C ILE A 104 13.79 -0.41 15.11
N LEU A 105 13.92 0.66 15.91
CA LEU A 105 13.46 2.00 15.49
C LEU A 105 14.33 2.57 14.36
N LYS A 106 15.65 2.26 14.35
CA LYS A 106 16.53 2.62 13.25
C LYS A 106 16.20 1.83 11.98
N GLU A 107 16.04 0.52 12.09
CA GLU A 107 15.74 -0.36 10.93
C GLU A 107 14.41 0.02 10.25
N ALA A 108 13.43 0.54 10.99
CA ALA A 108 12.17 1.02 10.42
C ALA A 108 12.26 2.38 9.71
N ASN A 109 13.30 3.18 10.00
CA ASN A 109 13.44 4.55 9.53
C ASN A 109 14.56 4.70 8.48
N GLU A 110 15.31 3.63 8.19
CA GLU A 110 16.30 3.57 7.12
C GLU A 110 15.67 2.92 5.88
N PRO A 111 15.52 3.66 4.76
CA PRO A 111 15.11 3.03 3.50
C PRO A 111 16.16 1.99 3.13
N SER A 112 15.74 0.73 2.99
CA SER A 112 16.62 -0.33 2.50
C SER A 112 17.17 0.10 1.14
N HIS A 113 18.48 0.33 1.10
CA HIS A 113 19.19 0.97 0.00
C HIS A 113 19.37 0.04 -1.21
#